data_AF-A0A502GHQ1-F1
#
_entry.id   AF-A0A502GHQ1-F1
#
_cell.length_a   1.000
_cell.length_b   1.000
_cell.length_c   1.000
_cell.angle_alpha   90.00
_cell.angle_beta   90.00
_cell.angle_gamma   90.00
#
_symmetry.space_group_name_H-M   'P 1'
#
loop_
_entity.id
_entity.type
_entity.pdbx_description
1 polymer ?
#
loop_
_entity_poly.entity_id
_entity_poly.type
_entity_poly.pdbx_seq_one_letter_code
_entity_poly.pdbx_strand_id
1 'polypeptide(L)'
;MGGSSGLRARGDPARPLRQGHAGALFRPPPVLATPSPAAYPAGDIARRSTTLAPLPIDAALPEAGLDAITGDENILVLALQPGDESLDCGGLIALSCRRGRQPFVMVLHDGSGSHPGSAAWPPDRLAAERERETREAVRRLGLRPERLLMAGLFDGPTPEAGPVFEAVVNAVSLVTWARDCNLVVAPWPAEGDPARRAAHRIAAEVARRNGLGHLSCAGADRPEGAEGWRLGIAAGLEAKRAAVAAHASQAGGLVADDPAPRFAPARLEAAFRPHEVLLRPPP
;
A
#
# COMPACT_ATOMS: atom_id res chain seq x y z
N MET A 1 -55.00 24.89 21.88
CA MET A 1 -56.18 24.32 21.19
C MET A 1 -55.63 23.54 20.00
N GLY A 2 -55.41 22.23 20.12
CA GLY A 2 -56.39 21.18 19.81
C GLY A 2 -56.20 20.77 18.34
N GLY A 3 -55.98 19.51 17.93
CA GLY A 3 -55.98 18.23 18.62
C GLY A 3 -55.43 17.14 17.68
N SER A 4 -55.30 15.96 18.27
CA SER A 4 -54.76 14.69 17.75
C SER A 4 -55.70 13.92 16.80
N SER A 5 -55.12 13.15 15.86
CA SER A 5 -55.55 11.80 15.46
C SER A 5 -54.50 11.23 14.49
N GLY A 6 -53.86 10.07 14.62
CA GLY A 6 -54.25 8.85 15.30
C GLY A 6 -54.88 7.87 14.31
N LEU A 7 -54.08 7.03 13.63
CA LEU A 7 -54.56 5.74 13.15
C LEU A 7 -53.42 4.70 13.11
N ARG A 8 -53.62 3.62 13.87
CA ARG A 8 -52.80 2.42 13.96
C ARG A 8 -53.40 1.30 13.10
N ALA A 9 -52.49 0.44 12.64
CA ALA A 9 -52.56 -1.03 12.56
C ALA A 9 -53.42 -1.74 11.50
N ARG A 10 -52.75 -2.68 10.81
CA ARG A 10 -53.06 -4.13 10.60
C ARG A 10 -51.99 -4.63 9.58
N GLY A 11 -51.22 -5.71 9.73
CA GLY A 11 -51.42 -6.97 10.44
C GLY A 11 -51.71 -8.09 9.44
N ASP A 12 -50.63 -8.76 8.95
CA ASP A 12 -50.43 -10.16 8.45
C ASP A 12 -51.53 -10.91 7.63
N PRO A 13 -51.21 -11.83 6.68
CA PRO A 13 -50.62 -13.13 7.05
C PRO A 13 -49.69 -13.83 6.02
N ALA A 14 -48.89 -14.75 6.56
CA ALA A 14 -48.09 -15.77 5.88
C ALA A 14 -48.89 -16.87 5.13
N ARG A 15 -48.29 -17.43 4.05
CA ARG A 15 -48.20 -18.87 3.61
C ARG A 15 -48.13 -19.03 2.08
N PRO A 16 -47.72 -20.18 1.49
CA PRO A 16 -47.12 -21.40 2.09
C PRO A 16 -45.80 -21.87 1.44
N LEU A 17 -45.11 -22.73 2.18
CA LEU A 17 -44.04 -23.63 1.74
C LEU A 17 -44.54 -24.65 0.71
N ARG A 18 -43.82 -24.83 -0.40
CA ARG A 18 -43.96 -26.02 -1.27
C ARG A 18 -42.85 -27.02 -0.96
N GLN A 19 -43.28 -28.22 -0.56
CA GLN A 19 -42.49 -29.44 -0.49
C GLN A 19 -42.55 -30.21 -1.81
N GLY A 20 -41.49 -30.99 -2.07
CA GLY A 20 -41.40 -32.06 -3.08
C GLY A 20 -40.20 -31.84 -4.01
N HIS A 21 -39.29 -32.79 -4.27
CA HIS A 21 -39.23 -34.22 -4.02
C HIS A 21 -37.77 -34.70 -4.26
N ALA A 22 -37.37 -35.82 -3.63
CA ALA A 22 -36.34 -36.79 -4.03
C ALA A 22 -34.92 -36.27 -4.37
N GLY A 23 -33.85 -36.68 -3.71
CA GLY A 23 -33.46 -38.07 -3.47
C GLY A 23 -32.17 -38.37 -4.25
N ALA A 24 -31.02 -38.13 -3.64
CA ALA A 24 -29.74 -38.66 -4.10
C ALA A 24 -28.82 -38.85 -2.88
N LEU A 25 -28.75 -40.08 -2.40
CA LEU A 25 -27.84 -40.54 -1.36
C LEU A 25 -26.40 -40.43 -1.89
N PHE A 26 -25.64 -39.45 -1.41
CA PHE A 26 -24.21 -39.35 -1.66
C PHE A 26 -23.48 -40.38 -0.79
N ARG A 27 -23.01 -41.46 -1.43
CA ARG A 27 -22.15 -42.49 -0.83
C ARG A 27 -20.72 -41.92 -0.67
N PRO A 28 -20.10 -41.95 0.52
CA PRO A 28 -18.68 -41.63 0.64
C PRO A 28 -17.81 -42.74 0.00
N PRO A 29 -16.65 -42.39 -0.60
CA PRO A 29 -15.73 -43.36 -1.20
C PRO A 29 -15.04 -44.25 -0.14
N PRO A 30 -14.53 -45.44 -0.51
CA PRO A 30 -13.90 -46.36 0.41
C PRO A 30 -12.56 -45.81 0.93
N VAL A 31 -12.32 -46.03 2.23
CA VAL A 31 -11.06 -45.75 2.93
C VAL A 31 -9.97 -46.63 2.34
N LEU A 32 -8.99 -46.02 1.68
CA LEU A 32 -7.76 -46.71 1.26
C LEU A 32 -6.91 -47.03 2.50
N ALA A 33 -6.57 -48.31 2.63
CA ALA A 33 -5.73 -48.85 3.69
C ALA A 33 -4.34 -48.17 3.71
N THR A 34 -3.86 -47.89 4.92
CA THR A 34 -2.49 -47.42 5.18
C THR A 34 -1.47 -48.50 4.84
N PRO A 35 -0.38 -48.21 4.11
CA PRO A 35 0.73 -49.14 3.98
C PRO A 35 1.59 -49.15 5.26
N SER A 36 1.89 -50.38 5.71
CA SER A 36 2.85 -50.74 6.75
C SER A 36 4.29 -50.39 6.33
N PRO A 37 5.22 -50.08 7.25
CA PRO A 37 6.55 -49.58 6.91
C PRO A 37 7.44 -50.71 6.38
N ALA A 38 7.71 -50.70 5.08
CA ALA A 38 8.76 -51.53 4.48
C ALA A 38 10.12 -50.85 4.68
N ALA A 39 11.08 -51.63 5.18
CA ALA A 39 12.44 -51.23 5.46
C ALA A 39 13.16 -50.69 4.22
N TYR A 40 13.78 -49.51 4.35
CA TYR A 40 14.74 -48.99 3.37
C TYR A 40 16.12 -49.61 3.63
N PRO A 41 16.84 -50.07 2.59
CA PRO A 41 18.23 -50.50 2.75
C PRO A 41 19.14 -49.27 2.95
N ALA A 42 20.12 -49.42 3.83
CA ALA A 42 21.19 -48.45 4.05
C ALA A 42 22.04 -48.32 2.78
N GLY A 43 22.09 -47.11 2.21
CA GLY A 43 22.90 -46.78 1.04
C GLY A 43 23.32 -45.32 1.06
N ASP A 44 24.64 -45.12 1.17
CA ASP A 44 25.44 -43.92 0.93
C ASP A 44 25.02 -42.58 1.56
N ILE A 45 25.70 -42.27 2.67
CA ILE A 45 25.85 -40.92 3.22
C ILE A 45 26.80 -40.13 2.30
N ALA A 46 26.34 -39.79 1.10
CA ALA A 46 26.93 -38.69 0.36
C ALA A 46 26.56 -37.39 1.10
N ARG A 47 27.56 -36.66 1.57
CA ARG A 47 27.41 -35.31 2.14
C ARG A 47 26.72 -34.42 1.11
N ARG A 48 25.39 -34.34 1.17
CA ARG A 48 24.63 -33.27 0.52
C ARG A 48 24.98 -32.01 1.28
N SER A 49 25.93 -31.26 0.72
CA SER A 49 26.09 -29.86 1.06
C SER A 49 24.77 -29.20 0.70
N THR A 50 23.91 -29.00 1.68
CA THR A 50 22.69 -28.20 1.51
C THR A 50 23.16 -26.78 1.33
N THR A 51 23.45 -26.38 0.09
CA THR A 51 23.55 -24.97 -0.25
C THR A 51 22.18 -24.39 0.05
N LEU A 52 22.02 -23.78 1.22
CA LEU A 52 20.85 -23.01 1.57
C LEU A 52 20.65 -22.02 0.41
N ALA A 53 19.46 -22.01 -0.21
CA ALA A 53 19.13 -20.95 -1.15
C ALA A 53 19.45 -19.60 -0.48
N PRO A 54 20.03 -18.62 -1.19
CA PRO A 54 20.28 -17.31 -0.62
C PRO A 54 18.98 -16.83 0.03
N LEU A 55 19.05 -16.43 1.29
CA LEU A 55 17.89 -15.83 1.95
C LEU A 55 17.45 -14.63 1.09
N PRO A 56 16.13 -14.39 0.93
CA PRO A 56 15.65 -13.18 0.28
C PRO A 56 16.38 -11.98 0.88
N ILE A 57 16.81 -11.02 0.04
CA ILE A 57 17.64 -9.87 0.46
C ILE A 57 17.07 -9.20 1.72
N ASP A 58 15.74 -9.11 1.84
CA ASP A 58 15.01 -8.54 2.98
C ASP A 58 15.19 -9.27 4.31
N ALA A 59 15.44 -10.59 4.30
CA ALA A 59 15.56 -11.40 5.51
C ALA A 59 16.73 -10.97 6.41
N ALA A 60 17.70 -10.23 5.87
CA ALA A 60 18.82 -9.68 6.62
C ALA A 60 18.44 -8.48 7.53
N LEU A 61 17.28 -7.84 7.33
CA LEU A 61 16.84 -6.75 8.21
C LEU A 61 16.09 -7.29 9.43
N PRO A 62 16.30 -6.68 10.62
CA PRO A 62 15.52 -7.02 11.80
C PRO A 62 14.04 -6.73 11.55
N GLU A 63 13.19 -7.64 12.00
CA GLU A 63 11.75 -7.38 12.06
C GLU A 63 11.44 -6.52 13.28
N ALA A 64 10.59 -5.52 13.10
CA ALA A 64 10.17 -4.64 14.19
C ALA A 64 8.70 -4.24 14.04
N GLY A 65 8.06 -3.97 15.17
CA GLY A 65 6.73 -3.38 15.20
C GLY A 65 6.76 -1.89 14.89
N LEU A 66 5.59 -1.33 14.59
CA LEU A 66 5.43 0.09 14.26
C LEU A 66 6.03 1.02 15.33
N ASP A 67 5.79 0.71 16.61
CA ASP A 67 6.26 1.52 17.75
C ASP A 67 7.79 1.56 17.84
N ALA A 68 8.48 0.46 17.52
CA ALA A 68 9.94 0.42 17.56
C ALA A 68 10.59 1.21 16.40
N ILE A 69 9.91 1.29 15.26
CA ILE A 69 10.43 1.98 14.07
C ILE A 69 10.10 3.48 14.11
N THR A 70 8.87 3.81 14.50
CA THR A 70 8.32 5.17 14.39
C THR A 70 8.13 5.85 15.74
N GLY A 71 8.32 5.15 16.86
CA GLY A 71 8.10 5.69 18.19
C GLY A 71 6.72 6.33 18.33
N ASP A 72 6.72 7.50 18.94
CA ASP A 72 5.58 8.40 19.10
C ASP A 72 5.61 9.56 18.09
N GLU A 73 6.24 9.36 16.93
CA GLU A 73 6.33 10.38 15.91
C GLU A 73 5.01 10.54 15.12
N ASN A 74 4.70 11.77 14.75
CA ASN A 74 3.66 12.14 13.81
C ASN A 74 4.22 12.09 12.39
N ILE A 75 3.68 11.17 11.60
CA ILE A 75 4.27 10.79 10.31
C ILE A 75 3.64 11.58 9.17
N LEU A 76 4.47 12.13 8.29
CA LEU A 76 4.12 12.48 6.91
C LEU A 76 4.56 11.34 5.99
N VAL A 77 3.61 10.69 5.31
CA VAL A 77 3.90 9.82 4.17
C VAL A 77 3.87 10.67 2.92
N LEU A 78 5.02 10.83 2.27
CA LEU A 78 5.16 11.51 0.99
C LEU A 78 5.13 10.46 -0.12
N ALA A 79 4.04 10.39 -0.87
CA ALA A 79 3.92 9.53 -2.04
C ALA A 79 4.21 10.34 -3.31
N LEU A 80 4.91 9.74 -4.27
CA LEU A 80 5.23 10.40 -5.53
C LEU A 80 3.99 10.44 -6.43
N GLN A 81 3.38 9.28 -6.69
CA GLN A 81 2.20 9.14 -7.56
C GLN A 81 1.03 8.46 -6.83
N PRO A 82 -0.21 8.64 -7.33
CA PRO A 82 -1.37 7.87 -6.88
C PRO A 82 -1.09 6.36 -6.95
N GLY A 83 -1.26 5.67 -5.83
CA GLY A 83 -0.99 4.24 -5.70
C GLY A 83 0.27 3.93 -4.89
N ASP A 84 1.26 4.82 -4.88
CA ASP A 84 2.49 4.61 -4.11
C ASP A 84 2.21 4.58 -2.60
N GLU A 85 1.26 5.37 -2.10
CA GLU A 85 0.87 5.36 -0.70
C GLU A 85 0.32 3.98 -0.27
N SER A 86 -0.35 3.30 -1.19
CA SER A 86 -0.93 1.98 -0.97
C SER A 86 0.07 0.85 -1.17
N LEU A 87 0.91 0.94 -2.20
CA LEU A 87 1.91 -0.10 -2.54
C LEU A 87 3.07 -0.11 -1.53
N ASP A 88 3.64 1.06 -1.25
CA ASP A 88 4.90 1.16 -0.53
C ASP A 88 4.68 1.35 0.99
N CYS A 89 3.56 1.97 1.39
CA CYS A 89 3.28 2.35 2.78
C CYS A 89 1.92 1.89 3.31
N GLY A 90 1.15 1.10 2.57
CA GLY A 90 -0.23 0.77 2.94
C GLY A 90 -0.36 0.06 4.29
N GLY A 91 0.59 -0.81 4.62
CA GLY A 91 0.69 -1.49 5.90
C GLY A 91 1.04 -0.52 7.03
N LEU A 92 2.06 0.33 6.85
CA LEU A 92 2.40 1.41 7.78
C LEU A 92 1.18 2.30 8.08
N ILE A 93 0.45 2.72 7.05
CA ILE A 93 -0.75 3.56 7.20
C ILE A 93 -1.83 2.81 7.98
N ALA A 94 -2.14 1.56 7.60
CA ALA A 94 -3.18 0.77 8.25
C ALA A 94 -2.87 0.49 9.73
N LEU A 95 -1.63 0.12 10.04
CA LEU A 95 -1.19 -0.10 11.42
C LEU A 95 -1.24 1.19 12.25
N SER A 96 -0.79 2.30 11.67
CA SER A 96 -0.83 3.62 12.32
C SER A 96 -2.26 4.07 12.62
N CYS A 97 -3.20 3.82 11.70
CA CYS A 97 -4.62 4.08 11.92
C CYS A 97 -5.21 3.21 13.04
N ARG A 98 -4.88 1.92 13.09
CA ARG A 98 -5.29 1.00 14.17
C ARG A 98 -4.76 1.42 15.54
N ARG A 99 -3.56 2.01 15.59
CA ARG A 99 -2.97 2.58 16.82
C ARG A 99 -3.62 3.91 17.24
N GLY A 100 -4.50 4.49 16.42
CA GLY A 100 -5.10 5.80 16.67
C GLY A 100 -4.20 6.99 16.34
N ARG A 101 -3.00 6.74 15.80
CA ARG A 101 -2.01 7.77 15.40
C ARG A 101 -1.92 7.82 13.88
N GLN A 102 -2.97 8.31 13.24
CA GLN A 102 -3.06 8.36 11.78
C GLN A 102 -1.93 9.21 11.19
N PRO A 103 -1.25 8.76 10.13
CA PRO A 103 -0.29 9.59 9.41
C PRO A 103 -1.01 10.70 8.65
N PHE A 104 -0.26 11.68 8.16
CA PHE A 104 -0.71 12.55 7.08
C PHE A 104 -0.13 12.01 5.77
N VAL A 105 -0.95 11.86 4.74
CA VAL A 105 -0.51 11.39 3.43
C VAL A 105 -0.54 12.56 2.46
N MET A 106 0.57 12.82 1.79
CA MET A 106 0.66 13.81 0.71
C MET A 106 1.11 13.11 -0.56
N VAL A 107 0.29 13.17 -1.60
CA VAL A 107 0.63 12.65 -2.94
C VAL A 107 1.06 13.82 -3.81
N LEU A 108 2.27 13.78 -4.36
CA LEU A 108 2.86 14.89 -5.11
C LEU A 108 2.19 15.07 -6.47
N HIS A 109 2.24 14.04 -7.30
CA HIS A 109 1.71 14.08 -8.66
C HIS A 109 0.24 13.65 -8.72
N ASP A 110 -0.50 14.16 -9.70
CA ASP A 110 -1.90 13.81 -9.95
C ASP A 110 -2.08 12.52 -10.76
N GLY A 111 -0.99 12.01 -11.35
CA GLY A 111 -0.99 10.82 -12.19
C GLY A 111 -1.57 11.02 -13.59
N SER A 112 -1.73 12.26 -14.06
CA SER A 112 -2.40 12.57 -15.34
C SER A 112 -1.63 12.15 -16.59
N GLY A 113 -0.30 11.99 -16.47
CA GLY A 113 0.65 11.77 -17.55
C GLY A 113 0.95 10.30 -17.81
N SER A 114 0.36 9.40 -17.03
CA SER A 114 0.71 7.99 -17.10
C SER A 114 0.19 7.30 -18.37
N HIS A 115 -0.94 7.72 -18.96
CA HIS A 115 -1.55 7.12 -20.15
C HIS A 115 -1.60 8.09 -21.34
N PRO A 116 -0.44 8.50 -21.88
CA PRO A 116 -0.39 9.53 -22.93
C PRO A 116 -1.02 9.08 -24.25
N GLY A 117 -1.22 7.76 -24.46
CA GLY A 117 -1.83 7.21 -25.67
C GLY A 117 -3.36 7.17 -25.63
N SER A 118 -3.98 7.41 -24.46
CA SER A 118 -5.43 7.28 -24.31
C SER A 118 -6.17 8.54 -24.75
N ALA A 119 -7.07 8.40 -25.73
CA ALA A 119 -8.01 9.46 -26.10
C ALA A 119 -9.25 9.43 -25.19
N ALA A 120 -9.62 8.27 -24.66
CA ALA A 120 -10.74 8.11 -23.74
C ALA A 120 -10.44 8.69 -22.34
N TRP A 121 -9.17 8.73 -21.95
CA TRP A 121 -8.70 9.21 -20.64
C TRP A 121 -7.74 10.39 -20.81
N PRO A 122 -8.23 11.58 -21.22
CA PRO A 122 -7.40 12.78 -21.24
C PRO A 122 -6.88 13.13 -19.83
N PRO A 123 -5.77 13.87 -19.71
CA PRO A 123 -5.08 14.14 -18.45
C PRO A 123 -5.99 14.56 -17.28
N ASP A 124 -6.86 15.56 -17.48
CA ASP A 124 -7.76 16.06 -16.43
C ASP A 124 -8.74 15.00 -15.93
N ARG A 125 -9.26 14.17 -16.84
CA ARG A 125 -10.17 13.07 -16.50
C ARG A 125 -9.43 12.01 -15.68
N LEU A 126 -8.22 11.66 -16.10
CA LEU A 126 -7.41 10.65 -15.44
C LEU A 126 -6.96 11.09 -14.05
N ALA A 127 -6.56 12.36 -13.90
CA ALA A 127 -6.23 12.96 -12.60
C ALA A 127 -7.42 12.89 -11.63
N ALA A 128 -8.61 13.28 -12.08
CA ALA A 128 -9.82 13.24 -11.26
C ALA A 128 -10.21 11.81 -10.84
N GLU A 129 -10.05 10.83 -11.72
CA GLU A 129 -10.27 9.42 -11.38
C GLU A 129 -9.26 8.93 -10.36
N ARG A 130 -7.96 9.20 -10.57
CA ARG A 130 -6.89 8.77 -9.65
C ARG A 130 -6.98 9.42 -8.28
N GLU A 131 -7.47 10.64 -8.19
CA GLU A 131 -7.80 11.26 -6.91
C GLU A 131 -8.94 10.49 -6.21
N ARG A 132 -10.00 10.10 -6.93
CA ARG A 132 -11.10 9.30 -6.35
C ARG A 132 -10.60 7.93 -5.88
N GLU A 133 -9.79 7.27 -6.69
CA GLU A 133 -9.15 5.99 -6.36
C GLU A 133 -8.27 6.11 -5.11
N THR A 134 -7.42 7.13 -5.04
CA THR A 134 -6.56 7.40 -3.88
C THR A 134 -7.38 7.65 -2.61
N ARG A 135 -8.45 8.45 -2.70
CA ARG A 135 -9.35 8.72 -1.57
C ARG A 135 -10.03 7.45 -1.06
N GLU A 136 -10.49 6.59 -1.97
CA GLU A 136 -11.05 5.29 -1.62
C GLU A 136 -9.99 4.35 -1.03
N ALA A 137 -8.79 4.32 -1.60
CA ALA A 137 -7.68 3.50 -1.14
C ALA A 137 -7.30 3.84 0.32
N VAL A 138 -7.06 5.12 0.62
CA VAL A 138 -6.71 5.51 2.00
C VAL A 138 -7.86 5.29 2.98
N ARG A 139 -9.12 5.41 2.55
CA ARG A 139 -10.29 5.05 3.37
C ARG A 139 -10.29 3.58 3.75
N ARG A 140 -9.90 2.69 2.82
CA ARG A 140 -9.75 1.24 3.08
C ARG A 140 -8.62 0.93 4.06
N LEU A 141 -7.60 1.78 4.12
CA LEU A 141 -6.53 1.73 5.13
C LEU A 141 -6.97 2.27 6.50
N GLY A 142 -8.20 2.81 6.62
CA GLY A 142 -8.72 3.42 7.84
C GLY A 142 -8.30 4.88 8.06
N LEU A 143 -7.70 5.50 7.04
CA LEU A 143 -7.30 6.90 7.08
C LEU A 143 -8.52 7.81 6.86
N ARG A 144 -8.65 8.86 7.66
CA ARG A 144 -9.71 9.85 7.47
C ARG A 144 -9.45 10.75 6.24
N PRO A 145 -10.49 11.22 5.54
CA PRO A 145 -10.32 12.06 4.35
C PRO A 145 -9.48 13.33 4.59
N GLU A 146 -9.54 13.93 5.79
CA GLU A 146 -8.82 15.16 6.13
C GLU A 146 -7.33 14.94 6.40
N ARG A 147 -6.87 13.69 6.34
CA ARG A 147 -5.47 13.26 6.50
C ARG A 147 -4.80 12.95 5.16
N LEU A 148 -5.47 13.23 4.04
CA LEU A 148 -4.93 13.12 2.69
C LEU A 148 -4.86 14.51 2.04
N LEU A 149 -3.74 14.79 1.38
CA LEU A 149 -3.58 15.93 0.48
C LEU A 149 -3.07 15.45 -0.88
N MET A 150 -3.81 15.78 -1.94
CA MET A 150 -3.30 15.74 -3.30
C MET A 150 -2.63 17.09 -3.58
N ALA A 151 -1.33 17.10 -3.86
CA ALA A 151 -0.61 18.36 -4.15
C ALA A 151 -0.95 18.91 -5.54
N GLY A 152 -1.41 18.04 -6.45
CA GLY A 152 -1.88 18.43 -7.78
C GLY A 152 -0.77 18.83 -8.74
N LEU A 153 0.47 18.36 -8.51
CA LEU A 153 1.54 18.57 -9.47
C LEU A 153 1.26 17.71 -10.70
N PHE A 154 1.43 18.28 -11.88
CA PHE A 154 1.31 17.53 -13.13
C PHE A 154 2.27 16.34 -13.12
N ASP A 155 1.79 15.16 -13.47
CA ASP A 155 2.59 13.94 -13.61
C ASP A 155 3.58 14.03 -14.78
N GLY A 156 4.81 14.39 -14.43
CA GLY A 156 5.93 14.64 -15.34
C GLY A 156 7.25 14.70 -14.57
N PRO A 157 8.33 15.21 -15.18
CA PRO A 157 9.64 15.25 -14.53
C PRO A 157 9.62 16.01 -13.21
N THR A 158 9.91 15.32 -12.11
CA THR A 158 10.11 15.93 -10.80
C THR A 158 11.53 16.52 -10.72
N PRO A 159 11.71 17.83 -10.52
CA PRO A 159 13.03 18.43 -10.46
C PRO A 159 13.73 18.06 -9.15
N GLU A 160 15.04 17.85 -9.23
CA GLU A 160 15.88 17.52 -8.08
C GLU A 160 16.61 18.75 -7.48
N ALA A 161 16.51 19.91 -8.14
CA ALA A 161 17.10 21.18 -7.73
C ALA A 161 16.40 22.36 -8.44
N GLY A 162 16.71 23.59 -7.99
CA GLY A 162 16.23 24.83 -8.61
C GLY A 162 14.88 25.30 -8.08
N PRO A 163 14.29 26.35 -8.68
CA PRO A 163 13.15 27.06 -8.10
C PRO A 163 11.90 26.21 -7.89
N VAL A 164 11.62 25.27 -8.80
CA VAL A 164 10.46 24.37 -8.67
C VAL A 164 10.68 23.35 -7.56
N PHE A 165 11.89 22.78 -7.44
CA PHE A 165 12.25 21.91 -6.31
C PHE A 165 12.08 22.65 -4.98
N GLU A 166 12.59 23.88 -4.88
CA GLU A 166 12.46 24.72 -3.69
C GLU A 166 11.00 25.03 -3.35
N ALA A 167 10.15 25.29 -4.35
CA ALA A 167 8.72 25.49 -4.13
C ALA A 167 8.04 24.25 -3.56
N VAL A 168 8.39 23.05 -4.07
CA VAL A 168 7.85 21.78 -3.55
C VAL A 168 8.36 21.50 -2.14
N VAL A 169 9.65 21.69 -1.87
CA VAL A 169 10.23 21.57 -0.51
C VAL A 169 9.50 22.50 0.45
N ASN A 170 9.30 23.77 0.10
CA ASN A 170 8.60 24.73 0.96
C ASN A 170 7.13 24.33 1.20
N ALA A 171 6.44 23.83 0.18
CA ALA A 171 5.07 23.36 0.32
C ALA A 171 4.98 22.14 1.27
N VAL A 172 5.88 21.17 1.11
CA VAL A 172 5.95 19.99 1.99
C VAL A 172 6.34 20.41 3.41
N SER A 173 7.30 21.33 3.58
CA SER A 173 7.67 21.90 4.88
C SER A 173 6.47 22.57 5.56
N LEU A 174 5.66 23.35 4.84
CA LEU A 174 4.45 23.96 5.40
C LEU A 174 3.45 22.90 5.87
N VAL A 175 3.28 21.82 5.10
CA VAL A 175 2.41 20.69 5.51
C VAL A 175 2.95 20.02 6.77
N THR A 176 4.26 19.75 6.86
CA THR A 176 4.85 19.14 8.06
C THR A 176 4.62 20.01 9.30
N TRP A 177 4.80 21.33 9.19
CA TRP A 177 4.53 22.25 10.28
C TRP A 177 3.04 22.32 10.65
N ALA A 178 2.15 22.49 9.67
CA ALA A 178 0.71 22.62 9.90
C ALA A 178 0.07 21.35 10.47
N ARG A 179 0.71 20.19 10.27
CA ARG A 179 0.23 18.88 10.74
C ARG A 179 1.04 18.32 11.90
N ASP A 180 1.97 19.12 12.45
CA ASP A 180 2.85 18.74 13.55
C ASP A 180 3.59 17.42 13.28
N CYS A 181 4.06 17.24 12.05
CA CYS A 181 4.83 16.06 11.65
C CYS A 181 6.30 16.24 12.03
N ASN A 182 6.90 15.17 12.55
CA ASN A 182 8.29 15.10 13.00
C ASN A 182 9.04 13.89 12.42
N LEU A 183 8.37 13.09 11.58
CA LEU A 183 8.95 12.04 10.76
C LEU A 183 8.37 12.10 9.34
N VAL A 184 9.23 12.17 8.31
CA VAL A 184 8.82 11.98 6.91
C VAL A 184 9.22 10.59 6.42
N VAL A 185 8.29 9.92 5.75
CA VAL A 185 8.49 8.65 5.06
C VAL A 185 8.31 8.90 3.57
N ALA A 186 9.33 8.62 2.78
CA ALA A 186 9.32 8.86 1.33
C ALA A 186 9.82 7.63 0.55
N PRO A 187 9.68 7.58 -0.78
CA PRO A 187 10.21 6.48 -1.58
C PRO A 187 11.72 6.33 -1.42
N TRP A 188 12.20 5.09 -1.35
CA TRP A 188 13.64 4.81 -1.53
C TRP A 188 14.11 5.29 -2.91
N PRO A 189 15.29 5.94 -3.00
CA PRO A 189 15.85 6.44 -4.25
C PRO A 189 16.43 5.27 -5.07
N ALA A 190 15.55 4.46 -5.65
CA ALA A 190 15.93 3.31 -6.47
C ALA A 190 16.87 3.72 -7.60
N GLU A 191 17.87 2.88 -7.88
CA GLU A 191 18.79 3.11 -8.98
C GLU A 191 18.01 3.11 -10.30
N GLY A 192 18.30 4.09 -11.17
CA GLY A 192 17.61 4.21 -12.46
C GLY A 192 16.22 4.84 -12.43
N ASP A 193 15.69 5.26 -11.27
CA ASP A 193 14.41 5.99 -11.17
C ASP A 193 14.60 7.46 -10.74
N PRO A 194 14.71 8.41 -11.68
CA PRO A 194 14.87 9.83 -11.36
C PRO A 194 13.74 10.42 -10.53
N ALA A 195 12.50 9.96 -10.74
CA ALA A 195 11.35 10.53 -10.06
C ALA A 195 11.33 10.13 -8.58
N ARG A 196 11.63 8.86 -8.27
CA ARG A 196 11.81 8.42 -6.87
C ARG A 196 13.00 9.09 -6.20
N ARG A 197 14.12 9.30 -6.93
CA ARG A 197 15.26 10.08 -6.41
C ARG A 197 14.88 11.52 -6.08
N ALA A 198 14.08 12.18 -6.92
CA ALA A 198 13.61 13.53 -6.67
C ALA A 198 12.71 13.60 -5.42
N ALA A 199 11.73 12.70 -5.29
CA ALA A 199 10.88 12.61 -4.10
C ALA A 199 11.69 12.38 -2.81
N HIS A 200 12.68 11.48 -2.87
CA HIS A 200 13.59 11.24 -1.76
C HIS A 200 14.38 12.50 -1.38
N ARG A 201 14.93 13.24 -2.36
CA ARG A 201 15.67 14.49 -2.11
C ARG A 201 14.78 15.58 -1.52
N ILE A 202 13.53 15.69 -1.98
CA ILE A 202 12.56 16.62 -1.40
C ILE A 202 12.36 16.28 0.09
N ALA A 203 12.11 15.00 0.41
CA ALA A 203 11.92 14.57 1.80
C ALA A 203 13.18 14.78 2.66
N ALA A 204 14.36 14.46 2.13
CA ALA A 204 15.63 14.68 2.83
C ALA A 204 15.86 16.16 3.14
N GLU A 205 15.59 17.04 2.17
CA GLU A 205 15.77 18.48 2.36
C GLU A 205 14.74 19.07 3.34
N VAL A 206 13.49 18.61 3.30
CA VAL A 206 12.45 18.97 4.29
C VAL A 206 12.88 18.53 5.69
N ALA A 207 13.32 17.28 5.83
CA ALA A 207 13.78 16.74 7.11
C ALA A 207 14.96 17.53 7.67
N ARG A 208 15.94 17.85 6.82
CA ARG A 208 17.11 18.66 7.19
C ARG A 208 16.73 20.08 7.62
N ARG A 209 15.84 20.76 6.88
CA ARG A 209 15.42 22.14 7.19
C ARG A 209 14.60 22.24 8.46
N ASN A 210 13.77 21.24 8.73
CA ASN A 210 12.80 21.27 9.81
C ASN A 210 13.21 20.41 11.02
N GLY A 211 14.36 19.74 10.98
CA GLY A 211 14.85 18.87 12.06
C GLY A 211 14.01 17.61 12.27
N LEU A 212 13.48 17.02 11.20
CA LEU A 212 12.61 15.83 11.25
C LEU A 212 13.43 14.55 11.11
N GLY A 213 12.89 13.44 11.63
CA GLY A 213 13.32 12.12 11.18
C GLY A 213 12.98 11.89 9.71
N HIS A 214 13.79 11.09 9.02
CA HIS A 214 13.53 10.67 7.64
C HIS A 214 13.72 9.16 7.53
N LEU A 215 12.70 8.47 7.02
CA LEU A 215 12.77 7.07 6.62
C LEU A 215 12.36 6.92 5.16
N SER A 216 12.80 5.84 4.53
CA SER A 216 12.44 5.54 3.15
C SER A 216 11.76 4.19 3.02
N CYS A 217 10.64 4.13 2.31
CA CYS A 217 9.98 2.88 1.97
C CYS A 217 10.65 2.26 0.74
N ALA A 218 11.25 1.09 0.91
CA ALA A 218 11.79 0.30 -0.18
C ALA A 218 10.76 -0.74 -0.60
N GLY A 219 10.37 -0.68 -1.88
CA GLY A 219 9.54 -1.71 -2.50
C GLY A 219 10.38 -2.94 -2.85
N ALA A 220 10.43 -3.28 -4.14
CA ALA A 220 11.30 -4.36 -4.62
C ALA A 220 12.80 -4.00 -4.62
N ASP A 221 13.12 -2.70 -4.67
CA ASP A 221 14.45 -2.19 -4.98
C ASP A 221 15.24 -1.80 -3.72
N ARG A 222 15.69 -2.80 -2.97
CA ARG A 222 16.56 -2.60 -1.80
C ARG A 222 18.04 -2.78 -2.16
N PRO A 223 18.94 -1.86 -1.76
CA PRO A 223 20.38 -2.08 -1.87
C PRO A 223 20.91 -2.97 -0.74
N GLU A 224 21.95 -3.73 -1.06
CA GLU A 224 22.74 -4.47 -0.07
C GLU A 224 23.38 -3.50 0.94
N GLY A 225 23.45 -3.92 2.22
CA GLY A 225 24.07 -3.13 3.28
C GLY A 225 23.23 -1.95 3.81
N ALA A 226 22.05 -1.67 3.24
CA ALA A 226 21.16 -0.63 3.79
C ALA A 226 20.69 -0.99 5.21
N GLU A 227 20.73 0.00 6.10
CA GLU A 227 20.18 -0.08 7.46
C GLU A 227 18.67 0.18 7.44
N GLY A 228 17.93 -0.53 8.29
CA GLY A 228 16.49 -0.36 8.40
C GLY A 228 15.81 -1.52 9.12
N TRP A 229 14.53 -1.69 8.80
CA TRP A 229 13.67 -2.69 9.42
C TRP A 229 12.70 -3.30 8.41
N ARG A 230 12.28 -4.52 8.71
CA ARG A 230 11.03 -5.08 8.19
C ARG A 230 9.92 -4.74 9.17
N LEU A 231 9.02 -3.85 8.79
CA LEU A 231 7.79 -3.60 9.53
C LEU A 231 6.84 -4.77 9.30
N GLY A 232 6.49 -5.55 10.33
CA GLY A 232 5.50 -6.62 10.20
C GLY A 232 4.09 -6.07 9.95
N ILE A 233 3.51 -6.29 8.76
CA ILE A 233 2.22 -5.73 8.33
C ILE A 233 1.09 -6.75 8.26
N ALA A 234 1.27 -7.98 8.76
CA ALA A 234 0.28 -9.05 8.65
C ALA A 234 -1.14 -8.60 9.07
N ALA A 235 -1.25 -7.81 10.14
CA ALA A 235 -2.53 -7.30 10.63
C ALA A 235 -3.13 -6.13 9.79
N GLY A 236 -2.37 -5.54 8.87
CA GLY A 236 -2.81 -4.52 7.92
C GLY A 236 -2.85 -5.00 6.45
N LEU A 237 -2.45 -6.24 6.19
CA LEU A 237 -2.25 -6.75 4.82
C LEU A 237 -3.55 -6.83 4.02
N GLU A 238 -4.67 -7.20 4.64
CA GLU A 238 -5.97 -7.22 3.98
C GLU A 238 -6.42 -5.82 3.56
N ALA A 239 -6.31 -4.85 4.46
CA ALA A 239 -6.59 -3.44 4.18
C ALA A 239 -5.69 -2.92 3.05
N LYS A 240 -4.40 -3.27 3.08
CA LYS A 240 -3.44 -2.93 2.01
C LYS A 240 -3.85 -3.51 0.66
N ARG A 241 -4.24 -4.79 0.60
CA ARG A 241 -4.74 -5.41 -0.64
C ARG A 241 -5.99 -4.70 -1.16
N ALA A 242 -6.92 -4.38 -0.27
CA ALA A 242 -8.14 -3.67 -0.64
C ALA A 242 -7.84 -2.26 -1.16
N ALA A 243 -6.86 -1.56 -0.58
CA ALA A 243 -6.41 -0.23 -1.00
C ALA A 243 -5.73 -0.27 -2.38
N VAL A 244 -4.79 -1.21 -2.60
CA VAL A 244 -4.15 -1.40 -3.92
C VAL A 244 -5.21 -1.72 -4.99
N ALA A 245 -6.21 -2.55 -4.67
CA ALA A 245 -7.28 -2.88 -5.59
C ALA A 245 -8.24 -1.72 -5.91
N ALA A 246 -8.24 -0.64 -5.12
CA ALA A 246 -9.04 0.55 -5.41
C ALA A 246 -8.46 1.39 -6.56
N HIS A 247 -7.18 1.20 -6.90
CA HIS A 247 -6.49 1.86 -8.02
C HIS A 247 -6.73 1.14 -9.35
N ALA A 248 -7.99 1.05 -9.77
CA ALA A 248 -8.42 0.29 -10.94
C ALA A 248 -7.77 0.78 -12.24
N SER A 249 -7.54 2.09 -12.38
CA SER A 249 -6.85 2.72 -13.52
C SER A 249 -5.39 2.31 -13.64
N GLN A 250 -4.78 1.78 -12.57
CA GLN A 250 -3.37 1.36 -12.54
C GLN A 250 -3.19 -0.15 -12.77
N ALA A 251 -4.22 -0.94 -12.46
CA ALA A 251 -4.18 -2.40 -12.50
C ALA A 251 -4.36 -3.00 -13.92
N GLY A 252 -4.68 -2.16 -14.91
CA GLY A 252 -4.96 -2.55 -16.29
C GLY A 252 -6.46 -2.82 -16.54
N GLY A 253 -6.86 -2.72 -17.80
CA GLY A 253 -8.24 -3.02 -18.27
C GLY A 253 -9.23 -1.86 -18.23
N LEU A 254 -9.10 -0.90 -17.30
CA LEU A 254 -9.98 0.29 -17.27
C LEU A 254 -9.66 1.27 -18.40
N VAL A 255 -8.38 1.52 -18.64
CA VAL A 255 -7.88 2.36 -19.75
C VAL A 255 -7.68 1.47 -20.98
N ALA A 256 -8.78 1.11 -21.65
CA ALA A 256 -8.75 0.09 -22.70
C ALA A 256 -7.92 0.49 -23.94
N ASP A 257 -7.79 1.78 -24.24
CA ASP A 257 -7.04 2.33 -25.37
C ASP A 257 -5.56 2.63 -25.06
N ASP A 258 -5.12 2.43 -23.82
CA ASP A 258 -3.72 2.38 -23.38
C ASP A 258 -3.62 1.34 -22.24
N PRO A 259 -3.68 0.02 -22.55
CA PRO A 259 -4.05 -1.00 -21.58
C PRO A 259 -2.91 -1.46 -20.67
N ALA A 260 -1.69 -0.96 -20.86
CA ALA A 260 -0.55 -1.40 -20.06
C ALA A 260 -0.78 -1.11 -18.56
N PRO A 261 -0.56 -2.06 -17.65
CA PRO A 261 -0.69 -1.77 -16.23
C PRO A 261 0.42 -0.80 -15.79
N ARG A 262 0.08 0.13 -14.90
CA ARG A 262 1.05 1.04 -14.30
C ARG A 262 1.63 0.48 -13.00
N PHE A 263 0.94 -0.49 -12.38
CA PHE A 263 1.52 -1.31 -11.32
C PHE A 263 2.27 -2.51 -11.93
N ALA A 264 3.60 -2.44 -11.91
CA ALA A 264 4.44 -3.56 -12.33
C ALA A 264 4.23 -4.80 -11.43
N PRO A 265 4.25 -6.03 -11.96
CA PRO A 265 4.07 -7.26 -11.17
C PRO A 265 5.01 -7.35 -9.96
N ALA A 266 6.29 -7.00 -10.14
CA ALA A 266 7.27 -7.02 -9.05
C ALA A 266 6.91 -6.05 -7.89
N ARG A 267 6.29 -4.90 -8.19
CA ARG A 267 5.81 -3.98 -7.16
C ARG A 267 4.63 -4.57 -6.40
N LEU A 268 3.70 -5.25 -7.08
CA LEU A 268 2.57 -5.94 -6.43
C LEU A 268 3.05 -7.09 -5.55
N GLU A 269 3.99 -7.89 -6.03
CA GLU A 269 4.61 -8.97 -5.26
C GLU A 269 5.28 -8.43 -3.99
N ALA A 270 6.06 -7.36 -4.11
CA ALA A 270 6.68 -6.70 -2.95
C ALA A 270 5.64 -6.12 -1.99
N ALA A 271 4.63 -5.42 -2.51
CA ALA A 271 3.56 -4.80 -1.72
C ALA A 271 2.78 -5.82 -0.88
N PHE A 272 2.67 -7.06 -1.35
CA PHE A 272 1.87 -8.11 -0.71
C PHE A 272 2.66 -9.08 0.17
N ARG A 273 3.95 -8.82 0.41
CA ARG A 273 4.73 -9.46 1.46
C ARG A 273 4.09 -9.20 2.84
N PRO A 274 4.31 -10.07 3.84
CA PRO A 274 3.80 -9.85 5.20
C PRO A 274 4.53 -8.72 5.95
N HIS A 275 5.46 -8.02 5.29
CA HIS A 275 6.20 -6.89 5.84
C HIS A 275 6.42 -5.78 4.80
N GLU A 276 6.67 -4.57 5.27
CA GLU A 276 7.22 -3.46 4.48
C GLU A 276 8.66 -3.20 4.88
N VAL A 277 9.49 -2.73 3.95
CA VAL A 277 10.89 -2.40 4.22
C VAL A 277 11.02 -0.91 4.42
N LEU A 278 11.43 -0.49 5.62
CA LEU A 278 11.69 0.89 5.99
C LEU A 278 13.18 1.07 6.25
N LEU A 279 13.83 1.87 5.42
CA LEU A 279 15.26 2.08 5.45
C LEU A 279 15.60 3.45 6.03
N ARG A 280 16.74 3.53 6.71
CA ARG A 280 17.38 4.80 6.97
C ARG A 280 17.94 5.32 5.64
N PRO A 281 17.66 6.57 5.25
CA PRO A 281 18.32 7.21 4.13
C PRO A 281 19.84 7.08 4.27
N PRO A 282 20.58 6.95 3.17
CA PRO A 282 22.02 7.09 3.23
C PRO A 282 22.37 8.48 3.81
N PRO A 283 23.47 8.58 4.57
CA PRO A 283 23.92 9.85 5.16
C PRO A 283 24.25 10.91 4.10
#